data_AF-A0A815HDC4-F1
#
_entry.id   AF-A0A815HDC4-F1
#
_cell.length_a   1.000
_cell.length_b   1.000
_cell.length_c   1.000
_cell.angle_alpha   90.00
_cell.angle_beta   90.00
_cell.angle_gamma   90.00
#
_symmetry.space_group_name_H-M   'P 1'
#
loop_
_entity.id
_entity.type
_entity.pdbx_description
1 polymer ?
#
loop_
_entity_poly.entity_id
_entity_poly.type
_entity_poly.pdbx_seq_one_letter_code
_entity_poly.pdbx_strand_id
1 'polypeptide(L)'
;MKRHSIEHNFTFPLARNFKRLRDYSSKHDWTLEYKRKLKKSYHRKEEDKDEEQQQQQQYHCYVYLKFFPSTLKCSIDVIVKSTELSLNDSDDQDAILIGKTRIAKPIKSGVVRVRLVSSLFSADADVHEDISLIKLETIASQTFHHHFDKQFALVLKNNRIGPGVIGKLFVESLDPSNGSYTNNPPIFELNLNLANEHEIFSTASNQKIQQNFTLECGCILTSDQSRLSISDKCNLSLKDMKVIHRLAEPLRCLWKTIGRELSPCFNENDLNDISQRYYLSDGNHECAYQLLREWYIREPYQANIRCLLTRMKLPFDLIEIIHNDVVRTFLSS
;
A
#
# COMPACT_ATOMS: atom_id res chain seq x y z
N MET A 1 74.35 54.25 -67.45
CA MET A 1 74.80 54.77 -66.14
C MET A 1 73.64 54.70 -65.16
N LYS A 2 73.91 54.17 -63.95
CA LYS A 2 73.16 54.24 -62.68
C LYS A 2 71.71 53.71 -62.60
N ARG A 3 71.57 52.74 -61.69
CA ARG A 3 70.36 52.26 -61.00
C ARG A 3 69.59 53.44 -60.37
N HIS A 4 68.28 53.29 -60.20
CA HIS A 4 67.65 53.40 -58.87
C HIS A 4 66.26 52.74 -58.86
N SER A 5 66.04 51.99 -57.78
CA SER A 5 64.77 51.43 -57.30
C SER A 5 63.92 52.51 -56.64
N ILE A 6 62.60 52.47 -56.85
CA ILE A 6 61.59 52.92 -55.88
C ILE A 6 60.34 52.06 -56.06
N GLU A 7 59.91 51.43 -54.96
CA GLU A 7 58.60 50.77 -54.80
C GLU A 7 57.49 51.82 -54.69
N HIS A 8 56.28 51.53 -55.16
CA HIS A 8 55.06 51.94 -54.45
C HIS A 8 53.85 51.09 -54.88
N ASN A 9 53.19 50.53 -53.86
CA ASN A 9 51.81 50.04 -53.86
C ASN A 9 50.85 51.14 -54.35
N PHE A 10 49.80 50.77 -55.11
CA PHE A 10 48.38 51.04 -54.79
C PHE A 10 47.42 50.62 -55.94
N THR A 11 46.40 49.85 -55.55
CA THR A 11 45.00 49.78 -56.05
C THR A 11 44.62 49.51 -57.52
N PHE A 12 43.91 48.37 -57.68
CA PHE A 12 42.72 48.04 -58.49
C PHE A 12 42.27 48.91 -59.68
N PRO A 13 41.77 48.27 -60.76
CA PRO A 13 40.31 48.22 -60.88
C PRO A 13 39.71 46.90 -61.37
N LEU A 14 38.46 46.72 -60.92
CA LEU A 14 37.44 45.77 -61.34
C LEU A 14 37.20 45.79 -62.86
N ALA A 15 36.98 44.61 -63.44
CA ALA A 15 35.82 44.31 -64.29
C ALA A 15 35.86 42.87 -64.81
N ARG A 16 35.17 41.95 -64.12
CA ARG A 16 34.64 40.74 -64.77
C ARG A 16 33.20 40.50 -64.33
N ASN A 17 32.31 40.76 -65.29
CA ASN A 17 30.91 40.38 -65.28
C ASN A 17 30.76 38.87 -65.08
N PHE A 18 30.18 38.45 -63.96
CA PHE A 18 29.42 37.20 -63.89
C PHE A 18 28.09 37.49 -63.19
N LYS A 19 27.05 37.55 -64.02
CA LYS A 19 25.63 37.56 -63.67
C LYS A 19 25.36 36.33 -62.79
N ARG A 20 25.24 36.51 -61.47
CA ARG A 20 24.83 35.43 -60.55
C ARG A 20 23.30 35.40 -60.51
N LEU A 21 22.72 34.38 -61.15
CA LEU A 21 21.39 33.87 -60.84
C LEU A 21 21.35 33.51 -59.35
N ARG A 22 20.66 34.31 -58.53
CA ARG A 22 20.38 33.93 -57.14
C ARG A 22 19.05 34.47 -56.61
N ASP A 23 18.01 34.47 -57.46
CA ASP A 23 16.64 34.87 -57.06
C ASP A 23 15.61 33.75 -57.31
N TYR A 24 15.95 32.51 -56.97
CA TYR A 24 14.98 31.42 -56.89
C TYR A 24 15.18 30.63 -55.59
N SER A 25 14.84 31.24 -54.46
CA SER A 25 14.70 30.50 -53.19
C SER A 25 13.61 31.08 -52.27
N SER A 26 12.61 31.78 -52.79
CA SER A 26 11.42 32.12 -51.99
C SER A 26 10.31 31.08 -52.11
N LYS A 27 10.42 30.10 -53.03
CA LYS A 27 9.42 29.03 -53.22
C LYS A 27 9.50 27.85 -52.26
N HIS A 28 10.58 27.74 -51.47
CA HIS A 28 10.82 26.59 -50.59
C HIS A 28 10.34 26.79 -49.15
N ASP A 29 10.12 28.04 -48.72
CA ASP A 29 9.70 28.35 -47.35
C ASP A 29 8.21 28.06 -47.09
N TRP A 30 7.32 28.28 -48.06
CA TRP A 30 5.89 27.99 -47.88
C TRP A 30 5.63 26.50 -47.72
N THR A 31 6.41 25.65 -48.39
CA THR A 31 6.33 24.19 -48.23
C THR A 31 6.70 23.73 -46.83
N LEU A 32 7.60 24.42 -46.13
CA LEU A 32 8.02 24.09 -44.76
C LEU A 32 6.98 24.54 -43.73
N GLU A 33 6.41 25.74 -43.89
CA GLU A 33 5.36 26.23 -43.01
C GLU A 33 4.05 25.43 -43.17
N TYR A 34 3.67 25.09 -44.41
CA TYR A 34 2.51 24.25 -44.70
C TYR A 34 2.67 22.83 -44.12
N LYS A 35 3.86 22.22 -44.24
CA LYS A 35 4.18 20.92 -43.61
C LYS A 35 4.14 21.00 -42.08
N ARG A 36 4.55 22.12 -41.46
CA ARG A 36 4.43 22.34 -40.00
C ARG A 36 2.98 22.49 -39.56
N LYS A 37 2.14 23.21 -40.31
CA LYS A 37 0.69 23.35 -40.02
C LYS A 37 -0.05 22.02 -40.18
N LEU A 38 0.28 21.23 -41.21
CA LEU A 38 -0.26 19.88 -41.39
C LEU A 38 0.19 18.95 -40.26
N LYS A 39 1.48 18.91 -39.88
CA LYS A 39 1.93 18.10 -38.75
C LYS A 39 1.24 18.46 -37.43
N LYS A 40 1.03 19.75 -37.16
CA LYS A 40 0.26 20.19 -35.97
C LYS A 40 -1.22 19.78 -36.02
N SER A 41 -1.82 19.76 -37.21
CA SER A 41 -3.21 19.31 -37.41
C SER A 41 -3.36 17.79 -37.27
N TYR A 42 -2.38 17.02 -37.75
CA TYR A 42 -2.37 15.56 -37.59
C TYR A 42 -2.11 15.15 -36.12
N HIS A 43 -1.18 15.79 -35.40
CA HIS A 43 -0.99 15.48 -33.98
C HIS A 43 -2.19 15.85 -33.11
N ARG A 44 -2.89 16.97 -33.36
CA ARG A 44 -4.14 17.27 -32.64
C ARG A 44 -5.23 16.23 -32.88
N LYS A 45 -5.34 15.70 -34.11
CA LYS A 45 -6.34 14.66 -34.42
C LYS A 45 -5.99 13.27 -33.91
N GLU A 46 -4.72 13.00 -33.61
CA GLU A 46 -4.30 11.76 -32.93
C GLU A 46 -4.50 11.88 -31.42
N GLU A 47 -4.16 13.03 -30.81
CA GLU A 47 -4.44 13.30 -29.39
C GLU A 47 -5.95 13.26 -29.07
N ASP A 48 -6.80 13.84 -29.92
CA ASP A 48 -8.26 13.81 -29.74
C ASP A 48 -8.85 12.37 -29.88
N LYS A 49 -8.16 11.46 -30.58
CA LYS A 49 -8.61 10.07 -30.75
C LYS A 49 -8.12 9.15 -29.64
N ASP A 50 -6.94 9.40 -29.08
CA ASP A 50 -6.44 8.69 -27.91
C ASP A 50 -7.19 9.11 -26.63
N GLU A 51 -7.74 10.33 -26.57
CA GLU A 51 -8.66 10.74 -25.50
C GLU A 51 -10.05 10.07 -25.61
N GLU A 52 -10.57 9.82 -26.82
CA GLU A 52 -11.83 9.09 -27.03
C GLU A 52 -11.70 7.56 -26.84
N GLN A 53 -10.49 7.00 -26.93
CA GLN A 53 -10.21 5.57 -26.73
C GLN A 53 -9.61 5.22 -25.36
N GLN A 54 -9.57 6.14 -24.40
CA GLN A 54 -9.46 5.78 -23.00
C GLN A 54 -10.72 4.97 -22.63
N GLN A 55 -10.64 3.66 -22.88
CA GLN A 55 -11.62 2.67 -22.44
C GLN A 55 -11.88 2.98 -20.98
N GLN A 56 -13.10 3.44 -20.69
CA GLN A 56 -13.47 3.80 -19.34
C GLN A 56 -13.34 2.53 -18.50
N GLN A 57 -12.24 2.44 -17.76
CA GLN A 57 -11.94 1.29 -16.92
C GLN A 57 -13.16 1.05 -16.03
N GLN A 58 -13.66 -0.18 -16.05
CA GLN A 58 -14.84 -0.54 -15.29
C GLN A 58 -14.40 -1.13 -13.96
N TYR A 59 -15.01 -0.63 -12.89
CA TYR A 59 -14.63 -0.98 -11.51
C TYR A 59 -15.73 -1.75 -10.80
N HIS A 60 -15.32 -2.74 -10.02
CA HIS A 60 -16.15 -3.39 -9.03
C HIS A 60 -15.81 -2.87 -7.63
N CYS A 61 -16.82 -2.78 -6.78
CA CYS A 61 -16.65 -2.45 -5.37
C CYS A 61 -17.04 -3.68 -4.52
N TYR A 62 -16.13 -4.04 -3.62
CA TYR A 62 -16.24 -5.14 -2.69
C TYR A 62 -16.14 -4.59 -1.27
N VAL A 63 -16.95 -5.13 -0.37
CA VAL A 63 -17.00 -4.70 1.02
C VAL A 63 -16.88 -5.90 1.92
N TYR A 64 -15.85 -5.90 2.76
CA TYR A 64 -15.56 -6.97 3.71
C TYR A 64 -15.74 -6.47 5.13
N LEU A 65 -16.13 -7.38 6.03
CA LEU A 65 -16.31 -7.13 7.45
C LEU A 65 -15.41 -8.07 8.23
N LYS A 66 -14.60 -7.52 9.12
CA LYS A 66 -13.75 -8.28 10.04
C LYS A 66 -14.18 -7.98 11.48
N PHE A 67 -14.44 -9.03 12.24
CA PHE A 67 -14.83 -8.92 13.65
C PHE A 67 -13.62 -9.15 14.57
N PHE A 68 -13.57 -8.41 15.68
CA PHE A 68 -12.63 -8.64 16.77
C PHE A 68 -13.43 -9.10 18.00
N PRO A 69 -13.57 -10.43 18.21
CA PRO A 69 -14.52 -10.99 19.20
C PRO A 69 -14.28 -10.50 20.63
N SER A 70 -13.06 -10.12 20.96
CA SER A 70 -12.66 -9.71 22.30
C SER A 70 -13.01 -8.25 22.63
N THR A 71 -13.32 -7.40 21.64
CA THR A 71 -13.34 -5.94 21.85
C THR A 71 -14.62 -5.24 21.39
N LEU A 72 -15.63 -5.96 20.88
CA LEU A 72 -16.80 -5.38 20.18
C LEU A 72 -16.41 -4.44 19.02
N LYS A 73 -15.13 -4.45 18.62
CA LYS A 73 -14.61 -3.69 17.50
C LYS A 73 -14.78 -4.52 16.23
N CYS A 74 -14.92 -3.84 15.12
CA CYS A 74 -14.89 -4.44 13.79
C CYS A 74 -14.25 -3.47 12.80
N SER A 75 -13.74 -4.00 11.69
CA SER A 75 -13.32 -3.19 10.56
C SER A 75 -14.18 -3.50 9.34
N ILE A 76 -14.50 -2.46 8.56
CA ILE A 76 -15.10 -2.61 7.24
C ILE A 76 -14.09 -2.15 6.20
N ASP A 77 -13.70 -3.07 5.32
CA ASP A 77 -12.75 -2.81 4.25
C ASP A 77 -13.50 -2.65 2.93
N VAL A 78 -13.30 -1.50 2.27
CA VAL A 78 -13.93 -1.13 1.01
C VAL A 78 -12.87 -1.15 -0.07
N ILE A 79 -12.98 -2.13 -0.95
CA ILE A 79 -12.01 -2.39 -1.99
C ILE A 79 -12.66 -2.11 -3.35
N VAL A 80 -12.14 -1.12 -4.07
CA VAL A 80 -12.55 -0.83 -5.44
C VAL A 80 -11.42 -1.25 -6.38
N LYS A 81 -11.72 -2.15 -7.31
CA LYS A 81 -10.74 -2.76 -8.23
C LYS A 81 -11.24 -2.75 -9.67
N SER A 82 -10.31 -2.57 -10.61
CA SER A 82 -10.58 -2.71 -12.05
C SER A 82 -10.91 -4.17 -12.40
N THR A 83 -11.77 -4.37 -13.40
CA THR A 83 -12.23 -5.69 -13.87
C THR A 83 -11.09 -6.56 -14.42
N GLU A 84 -10.00 -5.94 -14.87
CA GLU A 84 -8.83 -6.63 -15.45
C GLU A 84 -7.98 -7.36 -14.41
N LEU A 85 -8.11 -7.00 -13.13
CA LEU A 85 -7.38 -7.63 -12.04
C LEU A 85 -8.21 -8.78 -11.48
N SER A 86 -7.82 -10.02 -11.79
CA SER A 86 -8.36 -11.19 -11.12
C SER A 86 -8.16 -11.04 -9.61
N LEU A 87 -9.22 -11.25 -8.84
CA LEU A 87 -9.11 -11.42 -7.39
C LEU A 87 -8.28 -12.68 -7.16
N ASN A 88 -6.98 -12.51 -6.88
CA ASN A 88 -6.31 -13.48 -6.04
C ASN A 88 -7.03 -13.34 -4.69
N ASP A 89 -7.84 -14.34 -4.36
CA ASP A 89 -8.56 -14.40 -3.10
C ASP A 89 -7.55 -14.09 -1.99
N SER A 90 -7.74 -12.95 -1.32
CA SER A 90 -6.84 -12.53 -0.26
C SER A 90 -6.89 -13.59 0.83
N ASP A 91 -5.72 -14.06 1.28
CA ASP A 91 -5.53 -15.06 2.35
C ASP A 91 -6.11 -14.63 3.73
N ASP A 92 -6.85 -13.53 3.82
CA ASP A 92 -7.57 -13.09 5.00
C ASP A 92 -8.83 -13.94 5.20
N GLN A 93 -8.64 -15.17 5.72
CA GLN A 93 -9.71 -16.13 6.01
C GLN A 93 -10.77 -15.61 7.00
N ASP A 94 -10.47 -14.54 7.74
CA ASP A 94 -11.35 -13.98 8.77
C ASP A 94 -12.30 -12.87 8.25
N ALA A 95 -12.16 -12.47 6.99
CA ALA A 95 -12.95 -11.38 6.41
C ALA A 95 -14.22 -11.91 5.73
N ILE A 96 -15.39 -11.38 6.13
CA ILE A 96 -16.69 -11.79 5.59
C ILE A 96 -17.11 -10.80 4.49
N LEU A 97 -17.37 -11.30 3.27
CA LEU A 97 -17.92 -10.45 2.20
C LEU A 97 -19.37 -10.05 2.51
N ILE A 98 -19.59 -8.76 2.77
CA ILE A 98 -20.90 -8.19 3.14
C ILE A 98 -21.52 -7.32 2.03
N GLY A 99 -20.77 -7.00 0.98
CA GLY A 99 -21.27 -6.21 -0.15
C GLY A 99 -20.44 -6.39 -1.41
N LYS A 100 -21.10 -6.47 -2.57
CA LYS A 100 -20.45 -6.53 -3.88
C LYS A 100 -21.31 -5.87 -4.96
N THR A 101 -20.69 -5.10 -5.85
CA THR A 101 -21.37 -4.57 -7.03
C THR A 101 -21.60 -5.67 -8.08
N ARG A 102 -22.82 -5.74 -8.61
CA ARG A 102 -23.17 -6.67 -9.70
C ARG A 102 -22.67 -6.19 -11.06
N ILE A 103 -22.69 -4.88 -11.25
CA ILE A 103 -22.35 -4.23 -12.51
C ILE A 103 -21.14 -3.34 -12.24
N ALA A 104 -20.10 -3.52 -13.04
CA ALA A 104 -18.93 -2.66 -12.99
C ALA A 104 -19.30 -1.27 -13.52
N LYS A 105 -18.80 -0.21 -12.89
CA LYS A 105 -19.08 1.17 -13.30
C LYS A 105 -17.80 1.94 -13.56
N PRO A 106 -17.81 2.89 -14.51
CA PRO A 106 -16.67 3.75 -14.75
C PRO A 106 -16.50 4.75 -13.61
N ILE A 107 -15.25 5.02 -13.24
CA ILE A 107 -14.89 6.05 -12.26
C ILE A 107 -14.00 7.06 -12.98
N LYS A 108 -14.40 8.34 -12.95
CA LYS A 108 -13.60 9.43 -13.48
C LYS A 108 -12.45 9.76 -12.52
N SER A 109 -11.34 10.24 -13.06
CA SER A 109 -10.27 10.84 -12.26
C SER A 109 -10.83 12.01 -11.44
N GLY A 110 -10.28 12.19 -10.23
CA GLY A 110 -10.77 13.19 -9.28
C GLY A 110 -10.84 12.66 -7.86
N VAL A 111 -11.53 13.39 -6.99
CA VAL A 111 -11.70 12.98 -5.59
C VAL A 111 -12.97 12.14 -5.47
N VAL A 112 -12.88 11.01 -4.78
CA VAL A 112 -14.01 10.15 -4.45
C VAL A 112 -14.25 10.21 -2.95
N ARG A 113 -15.53 10.29 -2.58
CA ARG A 113 -16.00 10.22 -1.21
C ARG A 113 -16.61 8.85 -0.95
N VAL A 114 -16.05 8.14 0.03
CA VAL A 114 -16.59 6.87 0.54
C VAL A 114 -17.28 7.16 1.86
N ARG A 115 -18.57 6.87 1.94
CA ARG A 115 -19.41 7.17 3.11
C ARG A 115 -20.14 5.92 3.57
N LEU A 116 -19.95 5.56 4.83
CA LEU A 116 -20.63 4.44 5.48
C LEU A 116 -21.77 4.98 6.35
N VAL A 117 -22.98 4.46 6.13
CA VAL A 117 -24.17 4.79 6.92
C VAL A 117 -24.67 3.53 7.61
N SER A 118 -24.64 3.52 8.94
CA SER A 118 -25.19 2.42 9.72
C SER A 118 -25.74 2.89 11.06
N SER A 119 -26.84 2.28 11.49
CA SER A 119 -27.36 2.42 12.84
C SER A 119 -26.65 1.51 13.85
N LEU A 120 -26.00 0.42 13.39
CA LEU A 120 -25.38 -0.60 14.22
C LEU A 120 -23.94 -0.26 14.64
N PHE A 121 -23.24 0.52 13.81
CA PHE A 121 -21.86 0.90 14.02
C PHE A 121 -21.71 2.36 14.47
N SER A 122 -20.67 2.65 15.24
CA SER A 122 -20.11 3.97 15.48
C SER A 122 -18.62 3.97 15.13
N ALA A 123 -18.07 5.14 14.80
CA ALA A 123 -16.63 5.30 14.60
C ALA A 123 -15.86 4.93 15.87
N ASP A 124 -14.74 4.23 15.74
CA ASP A 124 -13.83 3.96 16.84
C ASP A 124 -12.98 5.20 17.15
N ALA A 125 -13.37 5.91 18.21
CA ALA A 125 -12.71 7.14 18.65
C ALA A 125 -11.29 6.88 19.17
N ASP A 126 -10.99 5.68 19.65
CA ASP A 126 -9.68 5.34 20.23
C ASP A 126 -8.58 5.37 19.16
N VAL A 127 -8.92 4.98 17.92
CA VAL A 127 -8.01 5.00 16.76
C VAL A 127 -8.20 6.23 15.88
N HIS A 128 -8.89 7.25 16.40
CA HIS A 128 -9.18 8.51 15.71
C HIS A 128 -9.94 8.35 14.38
N GLU A 129 -10.88 7.39 14.32
CA GLU A 129 -11.77 7.26 13.16
C GLU A 129 -12.74 8.46 13.09
N ASP A 130 -13.03 8.93 11.87
CA ASP A 130 -13.94 10.05 11.67
C ASP A 130 -15.37 9.67 12.06
N ILE A 131 -15.98 10.44 12.97
CA ILE A 131 -17.35 10.25 13.48
C ILE A 131 -18.38 10.25 12.34
N SER A 132 -18.12 11.01 11.27
CA SER A 132 -18.99 11.06 10.10
C SER A 132 -18.91 9.79 9.23
N LEU A 133 -17.91 8.92 9.47
CA LEU A 133 -17.62 7.74 8.67
C LEU A 133 -17.49 8.06 7.17
N ILE A 134 -16.77 9.14 6.90
CA ILE A 134 -16.46 9.61 5.55
C ILE A 134 -14.95 9.53 5.34
N LYS A 135 -14.53 8.94 4.22
CA LYS A 135 -13.14 8.95 3.76
C LYS A 135 -13.06 9.51 2.35
N LEU A 136 -12.03 10.31 2.10
CA LEU A 136 -11.71 10.85 0.79
C LEU A 136 -10.57 10.04 0.17
N GLU A 137 -10.64 9.85 -1.14
CA GLU A 137 -9.59 9.24 -1.95
C GLU A 137 -9.37 10.07 -3.22
N THR A 138 -8.12 10.32 -3.57
CA THR A 138 -7.78 11.04 -4.80
C THR A 138 -7.35 10.04 -5.87
N ILE A 139 -8.16 9.89 -6.91
CA ILE A 139 -7.86 9.08 -8.08
C ILE A 139 -7.11 9.96 -9.08
N ALA A 140 -5.78 9.85 -9.08
CA ALA A 140 -4.92 10.50 -10.07
C ALA A 140 -5.19 9.90 -11.47
N SER A 141 -5.06 10.67 -12.55
CA SER A 141 -5.33 10.19 -13.92
C SER A 141 -4.20 9.36 -14.55
N GLN A 142 -3.03 9.27 -13.90
CA GLN A 142 -1.79 8.78 -14.54
C GLN A 142 -1.28 7.44 -14.00
N THR A 143 -1.94 6.85 -12.99
CA THR A 143 -1.48 5.59 -12.37
C THR A 143 -2.29 4.40 -12.88
N PHE A 144 -1.70 3.61 -13.78
CA PHE A 144 -2.30 2.47 -14.49
C PHE A 144 -3.00 1.37 -13.66
N HIS A 145 -3.03 1.46 -12.33
CA HIS A 145 -3.66 0.49 -11.44
C HIS A 145 -4.53 1.19 -10.38
N HIS A 146 -5.64 1.81 -10.81
CA HIS A 146 -6.61 2.47 -9.93
C HIS A 146 -7.42 1.47 -9.10
N HIS A 147 -6.76 0.74 -8.22
CA HIS A 147 -7.44 0.16 -7.07
C HIS A 147 -7.22 1.09 -5.89
N PHE A 148 -8.26 1.27 -5.08
CA PHE A 148 -8.13 1.92 -3.79
C PHE A 148 -8.79 1.07 -2.73
N ASP A 149 -8.24 1.16 -1.53
CA ASP A 149 -8.70 0.47 -0.34
C ASP A 149 -8.96 1.50 0.76
N LYS A 150 -10.12 1.38 1.38
CA LYS A 150 -10.52 2.18 2.54
C LYS A 150 -11.04 1.27 3.63
N GLN A 151 -10.34 1.28 4.75
CA GLN A 151 -10.75 0.59 5.97
C GLN A 151 -11.44 1.57 6.92
N PHE A 152 -12.58 1.22 7.49
CA PHE A 152 -13.25 1.94 8.59
C PHE A 152 -13.06 1.15 9.89
N ALA A 153 -12.57 1.80 10.94
CA ALA A 153 -12.51 1.23 12.28
C ALA A 153 -13.78 1.56 13.08
N LEU A 154 -14.49 0.53 13.52
CA LEU A 154 -15.84 0.67 14.05
C LEU A 154 -16.00 -0.02 15.40
N VAL A 155 -16.89 0.52 16.21
CA VAL A 155 -17.38 -0.08 17.46
C VAL A 155 -18.86 -0.45 17.27
N LEU A 156 -19.22 -1.66 17.70
CA LEU A 156 -20.60 -2.10 17.72
C LEU A 156 -21.38 -1.40 18.82
N LYS A 157 -22.51 -0.78 18.48
CA LYS A 157 -23.41 -0.17 19.47
C LYS A 157 -24.16 -1.21 20.30
N ASN A 158 -24.38 -2.39 19.72
CA ASN A 158 -25.07 -3.52 20.34
C ASN A 158 -24.20 -4.77 20.26
N ASN A 159 -24.25 -5.63 21.29
CA ASN A 159 -23.42 -6.83 21.38
C ASN A 159 -23.79 -7.95 20.39
N ARG A 160 -24.83 -7.76 19.56
CA ARG A 160 -25.30 -8.76 18.60
C ARG A 160 -25.66 -8.10 17.28
N ILE A 161 -25.23 -8.75 16.20
CA ILE A 161 -25.67 -8.43 14.84
C ILE A 161 -26.37 -9.66 14.29
N GLY A 162 -27.67 -9.52 14.02
CA GLY A 162 -28.44 -10.53 13.32
C GLY A 162 -28.18 -10.52 11.82
N PRO A 163 -28.70 -11.51 11.08
CA PRO A 163 -28.60 -11.56 9.64
C PRO A 163 -29.47 -10.43 9.05
N GLY A 164 -29.09 -9.95 7.86
CA GLY A 164 -29.80 -8.88 7.16
C GLY A 164 -28.96 -7.63 6.90
N VAL A 165 -29.64 -6.51 6.67
CA VAL A 165 -29.00 -5.24 6.29
C VAL A 165 -28.35 -4.59 7.51
N ILE A 166 -27.03 -4.55 7.54
CA ILE A 166 -26.23 -3.99 8.65
C ILE A 166 -25.83 -2.53 8.40
N GLY A 167 -25.99 -2.05 7.16
CA GLY A 167 -25.67 -0.67 6.78
C GLY A 167 -25.78 -0.45 5.28
N LYS A 168 -25.42 0.76 4.85
CA LYS A 168 -25.27 1.14 3.45
C LYS A 168 -23.93 1.82 3.21
N LEU A 169 -23.30 1.51 2.09
CA LEU A 169 -22.09 2.17 1.64
C LEU A 169 -22.38 2.99 0.37
N PHE A 170 -21.91 4.24 0.38
CA PHE A 170 -21.98 5.15 -0.76
C PHE A 170 -20.56 5.49 -1.22
N VAL A 171 -20.33 5.39 -2.53
CA VAL A 171 -19.10 5.86 -3.17
C VAL A 171 -19.52 6.92 -4.18
N GLU A 172 -19.09 8.16 -3.98
CA GLU A 172 -19.58 9.33 -4.70
C GLU A 172 -18.39 10.06 -5.34
N SER A 173 -18.52 10.46 -6.60
CA SER A 173 -17.52 11.34 -7.22
C SER A 173 -17.71 12.76 -6.70
N LEU A 174 -16.64 13.41 -6.28
CA LEU A 174 -16.63 14.83 -5.98
C LEU A 174 -16.06 15.56 -7.20
N ASP A 175 -16.96 16.15 -7.98
CA ASP A 175 -16.57 17.05 -9.05
C ASP A 175 -16.24 18.43 -8.45
N PRO A 176 -14.97 18.87 -8.48
CA PRO A 176 -14.59 20.17 -7.93
C PRO A 176 -15.25 21.34 -8.69
N SER A 177 -15.72 21.13 -9.92
CA SER A 177 -16.34 22.17 -10.73
C SER A 177 -17.75 22.55 -10.27
N ASN A 178 -18.48 21.64 -9.63
CA ASN A 178 -19.88 21.85 -9.29
C ASN A 178 -20.11 22.62 -7.97
N GLY A 179 -19.05 22.98 -7.22
CA GLY A 179 -19.11 23.84 -6.03
C GLY A 179 -19.96 23.33 -4.85
N SER A 180 -20.73 22.24 -5.04
CA SER A 180 -21.64 21.66 -4.07
C SER A 180 -21.30 20.19 -3.85
N TYR A 181 -20.74 19.91 -2.68
CA TYR A 181 -20.39 18.56 -2.23
C TYR A 181 -21.62 17.72 -1.81
N THR A 182 -22.84 18.25 -1.92
CA THR A 182 -24.00 17.69 -1.21
C THR A 182 -24.87 16.76 -2.06
N ASN A 183 -24.84 16.86 -3.40
CA ASN A 183 -25.86 16.22 -4.25
C ASN A 183 -25.31 15.40 -5.43
N ASN A 184 -24.04 14.98 -5.41
CA ASN A 184 -23.54 14.12 -6.48
C ASN A 184 -24.16 12.72 -6.35
N PRO A 185 -24.70 12.15 -7.45
CA PRO A 185 -25.25 10.80 -7.41
C PRO A 185 -24.15 9.79 -7.07
N PRO A 186 -24.43 8.79 -6.24
CA PRO A 186 -23.44 7.77 -5.89
C PRO A 186 -23.06 6.97 -7.13
N ILE A 187 -21.76 6.82 -7.35
CA ILE A 187 -21.20 5.84 -8.29
C ILE A 187 -21.65 4.46 -7.84
N PHE A 188 -21.41 4.12 -6.58
CA PHE A 188 -21.86 2.87 -5.97
C PHE A 188 -22.76 3.15 -4.77
N GLU A 189 -23.90 2.47 -4.73
CA GLU A 189 -24.75 2.35 -3.54
C GLU A 189 -24.88 0.85 -3.25
N LEU A 190 -24.41 0.43 -2.09
CA LEU A 190 -24.41 -0.97 -1.67
C LEU A 190 -25.14 -1.12 -0.34
N ASN A 191 -26.13 -2.01 -0.30
CA ASN A 191 -26.65 -2.53 0.96
C ASN A 191 -25.66 -3.56 1.49
N LEU A 192 -25.19 -3.33 2.72
CA LEU A 192 -24.30 -4.24 3.41
C LEU A 192 -25.16 -5.31 4.08
N ASN A 193 -25.02 -6.56 3.67
CA ASN A 193 -25.84 -7.66 4.14
C ASN A 193 -24.98 -8.74 4.79
N LEU A 194 -25.38 -9.16 5.98
CA LEU A 194 -24.82 -10.33 6.65
C LEU A 194 -25.73 -11.52 6.35
N ALA A 195 -25.20 -12.54 5.65
CA ALA A 195 -26.00 -13.65 5.15
C ALA A 195 -26.44 -14.65 6.24
N ASN A 196 -25.58 -14.89 7.24
CA ASN A 196 -25.81 -15.85 8.31
C ASN A 196 -25.75 -15.14 9.67
N GLU A 197 -26.43 -15.70 10.67
CA GLU A 197 -26.16 -15.37 12.07
C GLU A 197 -24.71 -15.74 12.38
N HIS A 198 -23.84 -14.75 12.41
CA HIS A 198 -22.62 -14.88 13.17
C HIS A 198 -22.99 -14.58 14.61
N GLU A 199 -23.15 -15.64 15.41
CA GLU A 199 -23.09 -15.50 16.86
C GLU A 199 -21.70 -14.96 17.20
N ILE A 200 -21.61 -13.64 17.34
CA ILE A 200 -20.47 -12.99 17.99
C ILE A 200 -20.53 -13.52 19.43
N PHE A 201 -19.74 -14.57 19.68
CA PHE A 201 -19.83 -15.42 20.87
C PHE A 201 -20.16 -14.61 22.12
N SER A 202 -21.24 -15.02 22.81
CA SER A 202 -21.53 -14.52 24.14
C SER A 202 -20.29 -14.74 25.00
N THR A 203 -19.78 -13.68 25.61
CA THR A 203 -18.68 -13.75 26.56
C THR A 203 -18.89 -14.88 27.58
N ALA A 204 -17.90 -15.77 27.66
CA ALA A 204 -17.61 -16.66 28.77
C ALA A 204 -18.78 -17.47 29.36
N SER A 205 -18.97 -18.70 28.87
CA SER A 205 -19.37 -19.79 29.76
C SER A 205 -18.41 -20.97 29.61
N ASN A 206 -17.80 -21.32 30.74
CA ASN A 206 -16.85 -22.39 30.96
C ASN A 206 -17.22 -23.70 30.25
N GLN A 207 -16.44 -24.11 29.25
CA GLN A 207 -16.27 -25.53 28.93
C GLN A 207 -14.79 -25.86 28.71
N LYS A 208 -14.24 -26.61 29.67
CA LYS A 208 -13.04 -27.44 29.49
C LYS A 208 -13.27 -28.36 28.29
N ILE A 209 -12.56 -28.10 27.20
CA ILE A 209 -12.38 -29.09 26.15
C ILE A 209 -10.88 -29.37 26.06
N GLN A 210 -10.49 -30.49 26.64
CA GLN A 210 -9.25 -31.18 26.27
C GLN A 210 -9.45 -31.72 24.86
N GLN A 211 -8.67 -31.24 23.90
CA GLN A 211 -8.47 -31.95 22.63
C GLN A 211 -6.99 -31.99 22.28
N ASN A 212 -6.48 -33.21 22.17
CA ASN A 212 -5.18 -33.55 21.62
C ASN A 212 -5.18 -33.21 20.13
N PHE A 213 -4.22 -32.41 19.68
CA PHE A 213 -3.89 -32.28 18.27
C PHE A 213 -2.47 -32.81 18.05
N THR A 214 -2.39 -33.92 17.30
CA THR A 214 -1.17 -34.37 16.62
C THR A 214 -1.15 -33.65 15.26
N LEU A 215 -0.14 -32.82 15.02
CA LEU A 215 0.08 -32.17 13.72
C LEU A 215 1.33 -32.75 13.08
N GLU A 216 1.14 -33.53 12.02
CA GLU A 216 2.19 -33.87 11.06
C GLU A 216 2.37 -32.67 10.11
N CYS A 217 3.52 -32.00 10.19
CA CYS A 217 3.91 -30.93 9.27
C CYS A 217 4.71 -31.52 8.10
N GLY A 218 4.16 -31.44 6.89
CA GLY A 218 4.91 -31.56 5.64
C GLY A 218 5.02 -30.19 4.97
N CYS A 219 6.21 -29.57 5.01
CA CYS A 219 6.50 -28.36 4.23
C CYS A 219 7.60 -28.69 3.21
N ILE A 220 7.28 -28.56 1.92
CA ILE A 220 8.25 -28.60 0.82
C ILE A 220 8.68 -27.16 0.55
N LEU A 221 9.98 -26.89 0.66
CA LEU A 221 10.61 -25.62 0.31
C LEU A 221 11.02 -25.65 -1.16
N THR A 222 10.55 -24.70 -1.97
CA THR A 222 11.18 -24.39 -3.26
C THR A 222 11.88 -23.04 -3.18
N SER A 223 13.20 -23.09 -3.32
CA SER A 223 14.11 -21.96 -3.35
C SER A 223 14.10 -21.29 -4.72
N ASP A 224 13.90 -19.98 -4.76
CA ASP A 224 14.58 -19.07 -5.69
C ASP A 224 14.38 -17.63 -5.20
N GLN A 225 15.41 -17.07 -4.56
CA GLN A 225 15.47 -15.64 -4.21
C GLN A 225 16.65 -15.01 -4.94
N SER A 226 16.32 -14.14 -5.91
CA SER A 226 17.25 -13.23 -6.56
C SER A 226 17.40 -11.95 -5.73
N ARG A 227 18.67 -11.55 -5.59
CA ARG A 227 19.18 -10.43 -4.79
C ARG A 227 18.59 -9.09 -5.23
N LEU A 228 17.91 -8.39 -4.32
CA LEU A 228 17.63 -6.96 -4.42
C LEU A 228 18.58 -6.18 -3.50
N SER A 229 19.10 -5.08 -4.02
CA SER A 229 20.14 -4.25 -3.42
C SER A 229 19.66 -3.51 -2.17
N ILE A 230 20.26 -3.86 -1.04
CA ILE A 230 20.11 -3.21 0.27
C ILE A 230 20.81 -1.84 0.23
N SER A 231 20.12 -0.79 -0.22
CA SER A 231 20.62 0.59 -0.05
C SER A 231 19.65 1.54 0.64
N ASP A 232 18.41 1.14 0.85
CA ASP A 232 17.48 1.89 1.69
C ASP A 232 17.50 1.29 3.09
N LYS A 233 18.21 1.96 4.00
CA LYS A 233 18.22 1.63 5.42
C LYS A 233 16.78 1.53 5.89
N CYS A 234 16.31 0.31 6.17
CA CYS A 234 15.01 0.04 6.78
C CYS A 234 14.97 0.76 8.13
N ASN A 235 14.46 2.00 8.12
CA ASN A 235 14.18 2.73 9.34
C ASN A 235 12.96 2.08 9.98
N LEU A 236 13.20 1.23 10.98
CA LEU A 236 12.17 0.71 11.87
C LEU A 236 11.26 1.84 12.34
N SER A 237 9.94 1.67 12.23
CA SER A 237 9.02 2.67 12.75
C SER A 237 9.14 2.74 14.27
N LEU A 238 8.86 3.91 14.86
CA LEU A 238 8.86 4.06 16.32
C LEU A 238 7.88 3.09 16.99
N LYS A 239 6.82 2.67 16.29
CA LYS A 239 5.84 1.68 16.77
C LYS A 239 6.47 0.29 16.86
N ASP A 240 7.19 -0.13 15.82
CA ASP A 240 7.86 -1.43 15.77
C ASP A 240 8.93 -1.54 16.86
N MET A 241 9.70 -0.46 17.08
CA MET A 241 10.72 -0.40 18.14
C MET A 241 10.11 -0.58 19.54
N LYS A 242 8.95 0.02 19.81
CA LYS A 242 8.23 -0.15 21.09
C LYS A 242 7.74 -1.58 21.28
N VAL A 243 7.27 -2.22 20.21
CA VAL A 243 6.81 -3.61 20.25
C VAL A 243 8.00 -4.55 20.51
N ILE A 244 9.10 -4.41 19.78
CA ILE A 244 10.32 -5.21 19.96
C ILE A 244 10.85 -5.06 21.39
N HIS A 245 10.91 -3.84 21.93
CA HIS A 245 11.37 -3.60 23.30
C HIS A 245 10.48 -4.29 24.35
N ARG A 246 9.15 -4.29 24.17
CA ARG A 246 8.24 -5.00 25.08
C ARG A 246 8.40 -6.51 25.00
N LEU A 247 8.63 -7.05 23.79
CA LEU A 247 8.89 -8.48 23.58
C LEU A 247 10.23 -8.95 24.18
N ALA A 248 11.23 -8.07 24.26
CA ALA A 248 12.54 -8.41 24.78
C ALA A 248 12.50 -8.86 26.25
N GLU A 249 11.63 -8.27 27.07
CA GLU A 249 11.54 -8.57 28.50
C GLU A 249 11.14 -10.03 28.80
N PRO A 250 10.01 -10.57 28.28
CA PRO A 250 9.66 -11.96 28.48
C PRO A 250 10.68 -12.92 27.83
N LEU A 251 11.33 -12.50 26.74
CA LEU A 251 12.24 -13.35 25.98
C LEU A 251 13.69 -13.33 26.49
N ARG A 252 14.03 -12.47 27.46
CA ARG A 252 15.42 -12.27 27.92
C ARG A 252 16.11 -13.54 28.38
N CYS A 253 15.43 -14.51 28.97
CA CYS A 253 16.09 -15.75 29.42
C CYS A 253 16.34 -16.74 28.26
N LEU A 254 15.68 -16.54 27.12
CA LEU A 254 15.66 -17.48 25.99
C LEU A 254 16.31 -16.93 24.74
N TRP A 255 16.83 -15.70 24.74
CA TRP A 255 17.26 -15.01 23.52
C TRP A 255 18.29 -15.79 22.69
N LYS A 256 19.24 -16.52 23.30
CA LYS A 256 20.18 -17.35 22.54
C LYS A 256 19.50 -18.55 21.87
N THR A 257 18.56 -19.20 22.57
CA THR A 257 17.76 -20.28 21.99
C THR A 257 16.94 -19.77 20.81
N ILE A 258 16.30 -18.62 20.99
CA ILE A 258 15.56 -17.92 19.94
C ILE A 258 16.46 -17.61 18.74
N GLY A 259 17.65 -17.05 18.99
CA GLY A 259 18.61 -16.73 17.93
C GLY A 259 19.01 -17.95 17.10
N ARG A 260 19.17 -19.13 17.74
CA ARG A 260 19.47 -20.39 17.04
C ARG A 260 18.28 -20.91 16.23
N GLU A 261 17.05 -20.77 16.74
CA GLU A 261 15.82 -21.13 16.00
C GLU A 261 15.55 -20.19 14.82
N LEU A 262 16.08 -18.97 14.86
CA LEU A 262 16.05 -18.02 13.74
C LEU A 262 17.12 -18.33 12.67
N SER A 263 17.80 -19.48 12.73
CA SER A 263 18.70 -19.96 11.68
C SER A 263 17.97 -20.07 10.32
N PRO A 264 18.60 -19.68 9.20
CA PRO A 264 20.02 -19.33 9.03
C PRO A 264 20.39 -17.87 9.33
N CYS A 265 19.46 -17.05 9.82
CA CYS A 265 19.67 -15.60 9.94
C CYS A 265 20.75 -15.23 10.97
N PHE A 266 20.96 -16.06 11.98
CA PHE A 266 22.00 -15.88 13.00
C PHE A 266 22.83 -17.14 13.16
N ASN A 267 24.15 -16.96 13.20
CA ASN A 267 25.09 -18.00 13.61
C ASN A 267 25.59 -17.75 15.05
N GLU A 268 26.35 -18.69 15.60
CA GLU A 268 26.79 -18.59 17.00
C GLU A 268 27.79 -17.46 17.24
N ASN A 269 28.51 -17.01 16.21
CA ASN A 269 29.38 -15.83 16.32
C ASN A 269 28.56 -14.55 16.44
N ASP A 270 27.47 -14.41 15.68
CA ASP A 270 26.55 -13.27 15.79
C ASP A 270 25.95 -13.19 17.22
N LEU A 271 25.53 -14.33 17.77
CA LEU A 271 25.00 -14.38 19.13
C LEU A 271 26.06 -14.04 20.18
N ASN A 272 27.30 -14.49 19.99
CA ASN A 272 28.40 -14.12 20.88
C ASN A 272 28.75 -12.63 20.77
N ASP A 273 28.72 -12.05 19.57
CA ASP A 273 28.96 -10.63 19.34
C ASP A 273 27.87 -9.76 20.01
N ILE A 274 26.59 -10.12 19.86
CA ILE A 274 25.47 -9.47 20.58
C ILE A 274 25.67 -9.58 22.09
N SER A 275 26.06 -10.77 22.58
CA SER A 275 26.33 -10.98 24.01
C SER A 275 27.49 -10.12 24.50
N GLN A 276 28.58 -9.98 23.74
CA GLN A 276 29.74 -9.21 24.19
C GLN A 276 29.48 -7.71 24.17
N ARG A 277 28.78 -7.21 23.14
CA ARG A 277 28.55 -5.78 22.95
C ARG A 277 27.51 -5.21 23.92
N TYR A 278 26.45 -5.96 24.19
CA TYR A 278 25.25 -5.38 24.81
C TYR A 278 24.92 -5.93 26.20
N TYR A 279 25.54 -7.04 26.62
CA TYR A 279 25.27 -7.63 27.93
C TYR A 279 25.64 -6.70 29.10
N LEU A 280 26.66 -5.85 28.92
CA LEU A 280 27.10 -4.91 29.98
C LEU A 280 26.14 -3.72 30.18
N SER A 281 25.24 -3.46 29.23
CA SER A 281 24.33 -2.32 29.27
C SER A 281 23.12 -2.61 30.18
N ASP A 282 22.32 -3.62 29.83
CA ASP A 282 21.10 -4.01 30.55
C ASP A 282 20.95 -5.55 30.62
N GLY A 283 22.07 -6.27 30.53
CA GLY A 283 22.10 -7.73 30.62
C GLY A 283 21.39 -8.40 29.45
N ASN A 284 20.70 -9.50 29.78
CA ASN A 284 20.02 -10.33 28.78
C ASN A 284 18.83 -9.63 28.11
N HIS A 285 18.24 -8.60 28.73
CA HIS A 285 17.13 -7.85 28.13
C HIS A 285 17.60 -7.15 26.86
N GLU A 286 18.69 -6.39 26.95
CA GLU A 286 19.24 -5.67 25.79
C GLU A 286 19.73 -6.65 24.70
N CYS A 287 20.32 -7.78 25.09
CA CYS A 287 20.67 -8.82 24.11
C CYS A 287 19.45 -9.35 23.35
N ALA A 288 18.31 -9.58 24.03
CA ALA A 288 17.08 -10.01 23.39
C ALA A 288 16.51 -8.93 22.45
N TYR A 289 16.53 -7.68 22.89
CA TYR A 289 16.10 -6.54 22.09
C TYR A 289 16.95 -6.38 20.82
N GLN A 290 18.27 -6.40 20.94
CA GLN A 290 19.17 -6.25 19.80
C GLN A 290 19.05 -7.43 18.83
N LEU A 291 18.87 -8.65 19.33
CA LEU A 291 18.61 -9.82 18.48
C LEU A 291 17.34 -9.63 17.63
N LEU A 292 16.21 -9.29 18.26
CA LEU A 292 14.93 -9.10 17.56
C LEU A 292 15.00 -7.94 16.57
N ARG A 293 15.71 -6.87 16.93
CA ARG A 293 15.96 -5.72 16.06
C ARG A 293 16.79 -6.10 14.84
N GLU A 294 17.90 -6.82 15.03
CA GLU A 294 18.72 -7.29 13.91
C GLU A 294 17.97 -8.28 13.02
N TRP A 295 17.14 -9.15 13.61
CA TRP A 295 16.32 -10.09 12.86
C TRP A 295 15.37 -9.36 11.92
N TYR A 296 14.70 -8.32 12.43
CA TYR A 296 13.81 -7.48 11.63
C TYR A 296 14.54 -6.76 10.49
N ILE A 297 15.76 -6.29 10.73
CA ILE A 297 16.56 -5.62 9.70
C ILE A 297 17.01 -6.61 8.60
N ARG A 298 17.42 -7.82 8.98
CA ARG A 298 17.89 -8.84 8.03
C ARG A 298 16.75 -9.43 7.20
N GLU A 299 15.58 -9.64 7.80
CA GLU A 299 14.44 -10.34 7.18
C GLU A 299 13.10 -9.62 7.42
N PRO A 300 12.90 -8.39 6.89
CA PRO A 300 11.74 -7.56 7.23
C PRO A 300 10.39 -8.21 6.90
N TYR A 301 10.34 -9.07 5.87
CA TYR A 301 9.12 -9.77 5.48
C TYR A 301 8.82 -11.02 6.32
N GLN A 302 9.85 -11.64 6.92
CA GLN A 302 9.68 -12.84 7.76
C GLN A 302 9.62 -12.51 9.25
N ALA A 303 10.12 -11.33 9.65
CA ALA A 303 10.17 -10.86 11.02
C ALA A 303 8.82 -10.36 11.53
N ASN A 304 7.80 -11.22 11.44
CA ASN A 304 6.50 -10.98 12.03
C ASN A 304 6.33 -11.79 13.33
N ILE A 305 5.52 -11.28 14.25
CA ILE A 305 5.29 -11.90 15.57
C ILE A 305 4.69 -13.30 15.42
N ARG A 306 3.84 -13.51 14.42
CA ARG A 306 3.26 -14.83 14.15
C ARG A 306 4.35 -15.86 13.84
N CYS A 307 5.36 -15.50 13.05
CA CYS A 307 6.51 -16.31 12.69
C CYS A 307 7.39 -16.61 13.92
N LEU A 308 7.59 -15.60 14.77
CA LEU A 308 8.26 -15.77 16.06
C LEU A 308 7.53 -16.83 16.91
N LEU A 309 6.20 -16.71 17.04
CA LEU A 309 5.36 -17.59 17.85
C LEU A 309 5.19 -18.99 17.24
N THR A 310 5.16 -19.13 15.92
CA THR A 310 4.97 -20.44 15.26
C THR A 310 6.27 -21.23 15.14
N ARG A 311 7.41 -20.56 14.88
CA ARG A 311 8.71 -21.24 14.82
C ARG A 311 9.20 -21.63 16.19
N MET A 312 8.98 -20.77 17.19
CA MET A 312 9.52 -21.01 18.51
C MET A 312 8.56 -21.88 19.31
N LYS A 313 9.07 -23.01 19.80
CA LYS A 313 8.40 -23.83 20.81
C LYS A 313 8.45 -23.14 22.18
N LEU A 314 7.93 -21.91 22.25
CA LEU A 314 7.89 -21.14 23.49
C LEU A 314 6.92 -21.82 24.46
N PRO A 315 7.19 -21.72 25.77
CA PRO A 315 6.20 -22.12 26.78
C PRO A 315 4.88 -21.37 26.54
N PHE A 316 3.76 -22.08 26.70
CA PHE A 316 2.43 -21.51 26.45
C PHE A 316 2.18 -20.21 27.24
N ASP A 317 2.59 -20.18 28.51
CA ASP A 317 2.47 -19.01 29.38
C ASP A 317 3.18 -17.78 28.79
N LEU A 318 4.30 -17.98 28.09
CA LEU A 318 5.07 -16.92 27.47
C LEU A 318 4.40 -16.41 26.20
N ILE A 319 3.79 -17.32 25.42
CA ILE A 319 2.98 -16.97 24.24
C ILE A 319 1.79 -16.12 24.68
N GLU A 320 1.13 -16.49 25.77
CA GLU A 320 -0.01 -15.74 26.31
C GLU A 320 0.40 -14.34 26.77
N ILE A 321 1.52 -14.20 27.49
CA ILE A 321 2.06 -12.89 27.90
C ILE A 321 2.38 -12.03 26.67
N ILE A 322 3.11 -12.59 25.70
CA ILE A 322 3.48 -11.90 24.46
C ILE A 322 2.23 -11.47 23.69
N HIS A 323 1.27 -12.37 23.51
CA HIS A 323 0.03 -12.08 22.81
C HIS A 323 -0.74 -10.95 23.50
N ASN A 324 -0.93 -11.03 24.82
CA ASN A 324 -1.64 -10.02 25.59
C ASN A 324 -0.95 -8.66 25.54
N ASP A 325 0.38 -8.61 25.64
CA ASP A 325 1.13 -7.34 25.60
C ASP A 325 1.18 -6.75 24.19
N VAL A 326 1.32 -7.56 23.15
CA VAL A 326 1.24 -7.13 21.75
C VAL A 326 -0.16 -6.58 21.46
N VAL A 327 -1.21 -7.35 21.77
CA VAL A 327 -2.60 -6.94 21.59
C VAL A 327 -2.90 -5.66 22.36
N ARG A 328 -2.50 -5.55 23.63
CA ARG A 328 -2.63 -4.30 24.40
C ARG A 328 -1.92 -3.14 23.72
N THR A 329 -0.69 -3.35 23.24
CA THR A 329 0.09 -2.28 22.60
C THR A 329 -0.59 -1.79 21.32
N PHE A 330 -1.10 -2.69 20.49
CA PHE A 330 -1.83 -2.34 19.27
C PHE A 330 -3.20 -1.72 19.53
N LEU A 331 -3.86 -2.07 20.64
CA LEU A 331 -5.18 -1.51 21.03
C LEU A 331 -5.09 -0.22 21.85
N SER A 332 -3.94 0.06 22.48
CA SER A 332 -3.70 1.27 23.29
C SER A 332 -3.13 2.46 22.51
N SER A 333 -2.91 2.28 21.20
CA SER A 333 -2.43 3.28 20.25
C SER A 333 -3.50 3.54 19.20
#